data_AF-A0AAD0U7E4-F1
#
_entry.id   AF-A0AAD0U7E4-F1
#
_cell.length_a   1.000
_cell.length_b   1.000
_cell.length_c   1.000
_cell.angle_alpha   90.00
_cell.angle_beta   90.00
_cell.angle_gamma   90.00
#
_symmetry.space_group_name_H-M   'P 1'
#
loop_
_entity.id
_entity.type
_entity.pdbx_description
1 polymer ?
#
loop_
_entity_poly.entity_id
_entity_poly.type
_entity_poly.pdbx_seq_one_letter_code
_entity_poly.pdbx_strand_id
1 'polypeptide(L)'
;MRKLVLHHMRRLRHSPLFARSHNCFDCVSSRIADFVVESCGGPLYYSQRHAHLQAGAGLPLLLDEAGRELWLVQLWHTFDDIGFPPALRADFWAWAEPLSIHLLVRHARVEPPRRYPYELVRSWFHSPATDMLPPIADLIRPSGRSEP
;
A
#
# COMPACT_ATOMS: atom_id res chain seq x y z
N MET A 1 -3.95 -2.80 10.05
CA MET A 1 -4.26 -1.69 9.13
C MET A 1 -3.57 -0.36 9.44
N ARG A 2 -3.70 0.26 10.63
CA ARG A 2 -3.01 1.55 10.90
C ARG A 2 -1.51 1.55 10.60
N LYS A 3 -0.77 0.51 11.01
CA LYS A 3 0.67 0.36 10.73
C LYS A 3 0.99 0.43 9.24
N LEU A 4 0.20 -0.26 8.40
CA LEU A 4 0.32 -0.25 6.94
C LEU A 4 0.22 1.19 6.41
N VAL A 5 -0.86 1.89 6.76
CA VAL A 5 -1.12 3.24 6.25
C VAL A 5 -0.07 4.23 6.72
N LEU A 6 0.28 4.23 8.00
CA LEU A 6 1.29 5.16 8.53
C LEU A 6 2.68 4.91 7.95
N HIS A 7 2.99 3.67 7.58
CA HIS A 7 4.26 3.35 6.92
C HIS A 7 4.23 3.77 5.44
N HIS A 8 3.13 3.51 4.75
CA HIS A 8 2.92 3.99 3.38
C HIS A 8 3.02 5.51 3.28
N MET A 9 2.34 6.23 4.18
CA MET A 9 2.44 7.70 4.26
C MET A 9 3.89 8.14 4.50
N ARG A 10 4.63 7.50 5.41
CA ARG A 10 6.05 7.81 5.62
C ARG A 10 6.90 7.62 4.36
N ARG A 11 6.62 6.61 3.54
CA ARG A 11 7.27 6.44 2.23
C ARG A 11 6.90 7.56 1.26
N LEU A 12 5.61 7.93 1.20
CA LEU A 12 5.12 9.02 0.35
C LEU A 12 5.68 10.39 0.73
N ARG A 13 5.92 10.65 2.02
CA ARG A 13 6.50 11.90 2.54
C ARG A 13 7.83 12.26 1.87
N HIS A 14 8.63 11.26 1.53
CA HIS A 14 9.94 11.42 0.90
C HIS A 14 9.89 11.33 -0.63
N SER A 15 8.68 11.28 -1.20
CA SER A 15 8.48 11.21 -2.64
C SER A 15 8.05 12.56 -3.22
N PRO A 16 8.18 12.78 -4.54
CA PRO A 16 7.74 14.00 -5.20
C PRO A 16 6.27 14.40 -4.92
N LEU A 17 5.41 13.43 -4.59
CA LEU A 17 4.00 13.67 -4.25
C LEU A 17 3.80 14.65 -3.08
N PHE A 18 4.71 14.66 -2.12
CA PHE A 18 4.60 15.49 -0.91
C PHE A 18 5.80 16.42 -0.70
N ALA A 19 6.70 16.51 -1.69
CA ALA A 19 7.89 17.37 -1.63
C ALA A 19 7.57 18.86 -1.41
N ARG A 20 6.32 19.29 -1.68
CA ARG A 20 5.83 20.67 -1.52
C ARG A 20 4.69 20.80 -0.49
N SER A 21 4.50 19.79 0.36
CA SER A 21 3.46 19.80 1.39
C SER A 21 3.90 20.65 2.60
N HIS A 22 3.25 21.81 2.80
CA HIS A 22 3.56 22.73 3.89
C HIS A 22 2.67 22.59 5.14
N ASN A 23 1.65 21.72 5.12
CA ASN A 23 0.68 21.55 6.21
C ASN A 23 0.88 20.24 6.99
N CYS A 24 0.25 20.12 8.17
CA CYS A 24 0.43 19.00 9.12
C CYS A 24 0.29 17.60 8.50
N PHE A 25 1.43 17.04 8.05
CA PHE A 25 1.50 15.73 7.39
C PHE A 25 1.01 14.60 8.31
N ASP A 26 1.35 14.68 9.60
CA ASP A 26 1.00 13.64 10.57
C ASP A 26 -0.51 13.66 10.89
N CYS A 27 -1.13 14.85 10.93
CA CYS A 27 -2.58 14.99 11.06
C CYS A 27 -3.31 14.33 9.89
N VAL A 28 -2.84 14.61 8.66
CA VAL A 28 -3.37 14.02 7.42
C VAL A 28 -3.17 12.50 7.41
N SER A 29 -1.97 12.03 7.76
CA SER A 29 -1.64 10.61 7.81
C SER A 29 -2.53 9.86 8.80
N SER A 30 -2.79 10.44 9.97
CA SER A 30 -3.71 9.87 10.95
C SER A 30 -5.14 9.80 10.41
N ARG A 31 -5.64 10.86 9.77
CA ARG A 31 -6.99 10.87 9.17
C ARG A 31 -7.15 9.80 8.08
N ILE A 32 -6.13 9.63 7.23
CA ILE A 32 -6.14 8.58 6.20
C ILE A 32 -6.11 7.19 6.86
N ALA A 33 -5.35 7.01 7.94
CA ALA A 33 -5.33 5.76 8.68
C ALA A 33 -6.70 5.42 9.31
N ASP A 34 -7.42 6.40 9.83
CA ASP A 34 -8.79 6.23 10.33
C ASP A 34 -9.72 5.77 9.20
N PHE A 35 -9.67 6.43 8.04
CA PHE A 35 -10.48 6.10 6.86
C PHE A 35 -10.25 4.66 6.37
N VAL A 36 -8.99 4.25 6.26
CA VAL A 36 -8.64 2.89 5.78
C VAL A 36 -9.05 1.84 6.80
N VAL A 37 -8.85 2.08 8.10
CA VAL A 37 -9.29 1.13 9.15
C VAL A 37 -10.79 0.91 9.07
N GLU A 38 -11.56 1.97 8.96
CA GLU A 38 -13.02 1.91 8.84
C GLU A 38 -13.45 1.22 7.54
N SER A 39 -12.81 1.54 6.41
CA SER A 39 -13.09 0.93 5.10
C SER A 39 -12.82 -0.57 5.06
N CYS A 40 -11.91 -1.06 5.91
CA CYS A 40 -11.64 -2.49 6.09
C CYS A 40 -12.52 -3.17 7.16
N GLY A 41 -13.62 -2.52 7.60
CA GLY A 41 -14.56 -3.08 8.57
C GLY A 41 -14.18 -2.86 10.04
N GLY A 42 -13.23 -1.96 10.31
CA GLY A 42 -12.87 -1.55 11.66
C GLY A 42 -13.88 -0.60 12.30
N PRO A 43 -13.60 -0.10 13.52
CA PRO A 43 -14.43 0.90 14.19
C PRO A 43 -14.58 2.20 13.37
N LEU A 44 -15.66 2.94 13.63
CA LEU A 44 -16.05 4.18 12.92
C LEU A 44 -15.18 5.41 13.25
N TYR A 45 -13.85 5.27 13.20
CA TYR A 45 -12.91 6.32 13.57
C TYR A 45 -12.97 7.54 12.64
N TYR A 46 -13.28 7.35 11.36
CA TYR A 46 -13.33 8.42 10.38
C TYR A 46 -14.71 9.06 10.34
N SER A 47 -15.78 8.29 10.11
CA SER A 47 -17.13 8.83 9.95
C SER A 47 -17.63 9.53 11.20
N GLN A 48 -17.33 9.06 12.42
CA GLN A 48 -17.72 9.78 13.65
C GLN A 48 -17.18 11.22 13.70
N ARG A 49 -16.02 11.48 13.10
CA ARG A 49 -15.33 12.79 13.13
C ARG A 49 -15.53 13.58 11.84
N HIS A 50 -15.94 12.91 10.76
CA HIS A 50 -15.91 13.44 9.40
C HIS A 50 -17.16 13.13 8.57
N ALA A 51 -18.27 12.65 9.16
CA ALA A 51 -19.53 12.29 8.49
C ALA A 51 -20.15 13.44 7.66
N HIS A 52 -19.77 14.68 7.91
CA HIS A 52 -20.21 15.86 7.15
C HIS A 52 -19.38 16.13 5.89
N LEU A 53 -18.28 15.39 5.65
CA LEU A 53 -17.47 15.54 4.44
C LEU A 53 -18.11 14.76 3.29
N GLN A 54 -18.52 15.48 2.25
CA GLN A 54 -18.95 14.90 0.97
C GLN A 54 -17.89 13.94 0.43
N ALA A 55 -18.29 12.91 -0.32
CA ALA A 55 -17.36 12.07 -1.07
C ALA A 55 -16.47 12.97 -1.97
N GLY A 56 -15.16 12.98 -1.72
CA GLY A 56 -14.21 13.87 -2.39
C GLY A 56 -13.89 15.19 -1.67
N ALA A 57 -14.61 15.58 -0.62
CA ALA A 57 -14.27 16.73 0.22
C ALA A 57 -13.18 16.44 1.28
N GLY A 58 -12.69 15.19 1.35
CA GLY A 58 -11.99 14.68 2.53
C GLY A 58 -10.81 13.73 2.30
N LEU A 59 -10.37 13.48 1.06
CA LEU A 59 -9.07 12.84 0.83
C LEU A 59 -8.08 13.94 0.40
N PRO A 60 -7.07 14.26 1.23
CA PRO A 60 -6.17 15.40 1.00
C PRO A 60 -5.12 15.13 -0.08
N LEU A 61 -5.37 14.17 -0.97
CA LEU A 61 -4.43 13.75 -1.98
C LEU A 61 -5.15 13.66 -3.32
N LEU A 62 -4.85 14.63 -4.17
CA LEU A 62 -5.24 14.65 -5.57
C LEU A 62 -4.02 14.19 -6.37
N LEU A 63 -4.18 13.06 -7.07
CA LEU A 63 -3.09 12.44 -7.84
C LEU A 63 -3.23 12.80 -9.32
N ASP A 64 -2.12 13.06 -9.99
CA ASP A 64 -2.01 12.87 -11.44
C ASP A 64 -1.68 11.40 -11.75
N GLU A 65 -1.50 11.05 -13.03
CA GLU A 65 -1.21 9.67 -13.45
C GLU A 65 0.10 9.14 -12.85
N ALA A 66 1.18 9.91 -12.99
CA ALA A 66 2.49 9.54 -12.44
C ALA A 66 2.44 9.43 -10.91
N GLY A 67 1.71 10.34 -10.27
CA GLY A 67 1.46 10.33 -8.84
C GLY A 67 0.69 9.10 -8.38
N ARG A 68 -0.28 8.62 -9.17
CA ARG A 68 -0.98 7.36 -8.90
C ARG A 68 -0.04 6.15 -8.98
N GLU A 69 0.81 6.08 -10.01
CA GLU A 69 1.79 5.00 -10.14
C GLU A 69 2.76 4.99 -8.95
N LEU A 70 3.28 6.16 -8.58
CA LEU A 70 4.14 6.32 -7.41
C LEU A 70 3.43 5.93 -6.11
N TRP A 71 2.16 6.32 -5.94
CA TRP A 71 1.35 5.95 -4.78
C TRP A 71 1.23 4.42 -4.64
N LEU A 72 0.93 3.73 -5.74
CA LEU A 72 0.80 2.27 -5.79
C LEU A 72 2.13 1.54 -5.57
N VAL A 73 3.23 2.02 -6.17
CA VAL A 73 4.56 1.44 -5.97
C VAL A 73 5.01 1.57 -4.51
N GLN A 74 4.78 2.73 -3.88
CA GLN A 74 5.11 2.89 -2.46
C GLN A 74 4.22 2.03 -1.56
N LEU A 75 2.97 1.77 -1.94
CA LEU A 75 2.11 0.84 -1.23
C LEU A 75 2.67 -0.59 -1.32
N TRP A 76 3.09 -1.01 -2.52
CA TRP A 76 3.67 -2.33 -2.72
C TRP A 76 4.89 -2.57 -1.81
N HIS A 77 5.85 -1.65 -1.83
CA HIS A 77 7.03 -1.74 -0.96
C HIS A 77 6.68 -1.70 0.53
N THR A 78 5.59 -1.04 0.90
CA THR A 78 5.12 -1.05 2.29
C THR A 78 4.72 -2.46 2.73
N PHE A 79 4.14 -3.28 1.85
CA PHE A 79 3.82 -4.66 2.18
C PHE A 79 5.07 -5.46 2.56
N ASP A 80 6.18 -5.26 1.83
CA ASP A 80 7.45 -5.92 2.10
C ASP A 80 8.05 -5.43 3.43
N ASP A 81 8.13 -4.11 3.62
CA ASP A 81 8.74 -3.51 4.81
C ASP A 81 8.11 -3.97 6.13
N ILE A 82 6.80 -4.20 6.14
CA ILE A 82 6.07 -4.56 7.37
C ILE A 82 5.78 -6.06 7.47
N GLY A 83 6.20 -6.86 6.49
CA GLY A 83 5.87 -8.28 6.40
C GLY A 83 4.36 -8.53 6.27
N PHE A 84 3.65 -7.74 5.47
CA PHE A 84 2.20 -7.87 5.29
C PHE A 84 1.87 -9.24 4.66
N PRO A 85 0.93 -10.03 5.23
CA PRO A 85 0.68 -11.40 4.77
C PRO A 85 0.27 -11.47 3.29
N PRO A 86 0.88 -12.35 2.47
CA PRO A 86 0.58 -12.44 1.03
C PRO A 86 -0.91 -12.60 0.70
N ALA A 87 -1.63 -13.42 1.48
CA ALA A 87 -3.07 -13.61 1.32
C ALA A 87 -3.85 -12.28 1.45
N LEU A 88 -3.47 -11.43 2.42
CA LEU A 88 -4.12 -10.14 2.65
C LEU A 88 -3.65 -9.05 1.69
N ARG A 89 -2.46 -9.18 1.07
CA ARG A 89 -1.98 -8.24 0.05
C ARG A 89 -2.93 -8.21 -1.14
N ALA A 90 -3.36 -9.37 -1.62
CA ALA A 90 -4.28 -9.48 -2.76
C ALA A 90 -5.61 -8.79 -2.47
N ASP A 91 -6.24 -9.10 -1.33
CA ASP A 91 -7.50 -8.50 -0.92
C ASP A 91 -7.40 -6.98 -0.75
N PHE A 92 -6.34 -6.52 -0.08
CA PHE A 92 -6.14 -5.08 0.11
C PHE A 92 -5.85 -4.38 -1.22
N TRP A 93 -5.10 -5.00 -2.13
CA TRP A 93 -4.80 -4.45 -3.45
C TRP A 93 -6.05 -4.38 -4.33
N ALA A 94 -6.92 -5.39 -4.27
CA ALA A 94 -8.21 -5.41 -4.98
C ALA A 94 -9.13 -4.25 -4.56
N TRP A 95 -8.93 -3.69 -3.36
CA TRP A 95 -9.60 -2.48 -2.90
C TRP A 95 -8.82 -1.20 -3.22
N ALA A 96 -7.51 -1.17 -2.96
CA ALA A 96 -6.68 0.03 -3.08
C ALA A 96 -6.44 0.46 -4.54
N GLU A 97 -6.31 -0.48 -5.48
CA GLU A 97 -6.09 -0.17 -6.89
C GLU A 97 -7.30 0.55 -7.53
N PRO A 98 -8.54 0.09 -7.36
CA PRO A 98 -9.71 0.84 -7.81
C PRO A 98 -9.87 2.17 -7.07
N LEU A 99 -9.67 2.19 -5.75
CA LEU A 99 -9.74 3.43 -4.96
C LEU A 99 -8.81 4.51 -5.52
N SER A 100 -7.59 4.14 -5.91
CA SER A 100 -6.60 5.08 -6.44
C SER A 100 -7.03 5.78 -7.74
N ILE A 101 -7.96 5.20 -8.51
CA ILE A 101 -8.54 5.85 -9.70
C ILE A 101 -9.46 7.00 -9.27
N HIS A 102 -10.23 6.81 -8.19
CA HIS A 102 -11.09 7.86 -7.63
C HIS A 102 -10.29 9.02 -7.01
N LEU A 103 -9.02 8.80 -6.67
CA LEU A 103 -8.08 9.82 -6.20
C LEU A 103 -7.47 10.67 -7.33
N LEU A 104 -7.67 10.31 -8.60
CA LEU A 104 -7.16 11.09 -9.73
C LEU A 104 -7.90 12.42 -9.86
N VAL A 105 -7.14 13.50 -10.09
CA VAL A 105 -7.67 14.79 -10.55
C VAL A 105 -8.41 14.62 -11.86
N ARG A 106 -9.47 15.41 -12.06
CA ARG A 106 -10.37 15.28 -13.23
C ARG A 106 -9.64 15.26 -14.58
N HIS A 107 -8.59 16.08 -14.75
CA HIS A 107 -7.86 16.19 -16.01
C HIS A 107 -6.82 15.07 -16.23
N ALA A 108 -6.49 14.30 -15.19
CA ALA A 108 -5.61 13.14 -15.27
C ALA A 108 -6.39 11.82 -15.40
N ARG A 109 -7.71 11.90 -15.60
CA ARG A 109 -8.54 10.73 -15.86
C ARG A 109 -8.55 10.46 -17.36
N VAL A 110 -7.64 9.61 -17.81
CA VAL A 110 -7.71 8.99 -19.14
C VAL A 110 -8.76 7.88 -19.10
N GLU A 111 -9.52 7.74 -20.19
CA GLU A 111 -10.55 6.72 -20.35
C GLU A 111 -10.13 5.73 -21.46
N PRO A 112 -9.99 4.41 -21.16
CA PRO A 112 -10.12 3.81 -19.83
C PRO A 112 -8.89 4.08 -18.93
N PRO A 113 -9.05 4.15 -17.60
CA PRO A 113 -7.93 4.34 -16.69
C PRO A 113 -7.01 3.12 -16.71
N ARG A 114 -5.69 3.36 -16.67
CA ARG A 114 -4.69 2.28 -16.62
C ARG A 114 -4.88 1.42 -15.37
N ARG A 115 -5.01 0.11 -15.55
CA ARG A 115 -5.26 -0.85 -14.47
C ARG A 115 -3.98 -1.56 -14.04
N TYR A 116 -3.91 -1.88 -12.75
CA TYR A 116 -2.78 -2.61 -12.15
C TYR A 116 -3.27 -3.87 -11.42
N PRO A 117 -3.66 -4.95 -12.11
CA PRO A 117 -4.05 -6.20 -11.46
C PRO A 117 -2.96 -6.74 -10.53
N TYR A 118 -3.35 -7.34 -9.41
CA TYR A 118 -2.41 -7.80 -8.38
C TYR A 118 -1.34 -8.75 -8.94
N GLU A 119 -1.74 -9.76 -9.72
CA GLU A 119 -0.79 -10.74 -10.29
C GLU A 119 0.21 -10.11 -11.25
N LEU A 120 -0.24 -9.12 -12.04
CA LEU A 120 0.65 -8.37 -12.93
C LEU A 120 1.73 -7.65 -12.12
N VAL A 121 1.32 -6.91 -11.08
CA VAL A 121 2.25 -6.14 -10.23
C VAL A 121 3.17 -7.10 -9.47
N ARG A 122 2.63 -8.19 -8.92
CA ARG A 122 3.40 -9.23 -8.23
C ARG A 122 4.53 -9.77 -9.10
N SER A 123 4.27 -9.99 -10.39
CA SER A 123 5.29 -10.47 -11.32
C SER A 123 6.48 -9.52 -11.49
N TRP A 124 6.29 -8.21 -11.33
CA TRP A 124 7.35 -7.20 -11.47
C TRP A 124 8.32 -7.18 -10.29
N PHE A 125 7.85 -7.57 -9.11
CA PHE A 125 8.62 -7.57 -7.87
C PHE A 125 9.11 -8.96 -7.46
N HIS A 126 8.75 -10.01 -8.21
CA HIS A 126 9.29 -11.33 -8.00
C HIS A 126 10.72 -11.39 -8.52
N SER A 127 11.68 -11.58 -7.63
CA SER A 127 13.06 -11.90 -8.03
C SER A 127 13.22 -13.41 -8.03
N PRO A 128 13.62 -14.03 -9.17
CA PRO A 128 13.80 -15.49 -9.25
C PRO A 128 14.89 -16.03 -8.31
N ALA A 129 15.73 -15.15 -7.74
CA ALA A 129 16.78 -15.54 -6.81
C ALA A 129 16.27 -15.94 -5.40
N THR A 130 15.10 -15.45 -4.99
CA THR A 130 14.56 -15.71 -3.65
C THR A 130 13.96 -17.11 -3.50
N ASP A 131 13.48 -17.71 -4.59
CA ASP A 131 12.92 -19.08 -4.60
C ASP A 131 13.98 -20.19 -4.64
N MET A 132 15.24 -19.84 -4.93
CA MET A 132 16.35 -20.79 -5.06
C MET A 132 17.13 -21.01 -3.76
N LEU A 133 16.86 -20.23 -2.71
CA LEU A 133 17.50 -20.40 -1.40
C LEU A 133 16.65 -21.34 -0.53
N PRO A 134 17.12 -22.55 -0.20
CA PRO A 134 16.41 -23.42 0.74
C PRO A 134 16.26 -22.69 2.08
N PRO A 135 15.19 -22.96 2.85
CA PRO A 135 15.02 -22.39 4.16
C PRO A 135 16.25 -22.66 5.02
N ILE A 136 16.73 -21.67 5.77
CA ILE A 136 17.94 -21.77 6.63
C ILE A 136 17.88 -23.00 7.56
N ALA A 137 16.68 -23.48 7.90
CA ALA A 137 16.45 -24.72 8.65
C ALA A 137 17.09 -25.97 8.01
N ASP A 138 17.19 -26.03 6.67
CA ASP A 138 17.78 -27.17 5.96
C ASP A 138 19.33 -27.11 5.90
N LEU A 139 19.92 -25.96 6.18
CA LEU A 139 21.39 -25.78 6.23
C LEU A 139 21.99 -26.14 7.60
N ILE A 140 21.17 -26.32 8.65
CA ILE A 140 21.60 -26.65 10.02
C ILE A 140 21.26 -28.12 10.37
N ARG A 141 21.20 -29.03 9.38
CA ARG A 141 21.12 -30.46 9.67
C ARG A 141 22.53 -31.01 9.86
N PRO A 142 22.94 -31.46 11.06
CA PRO A 142 24.26 -32.06 11.25
C PRO A 142 24.31 -33.37 10.44
N SER A 143 25.33 -33.47 9.58
CA SER A 143 25.59 -34.66 8.77
C SER A 143 25.83 -35.85 9.70
N GLY A 144 24.87 -36.76 9.75
CA GLY A 144 24.94 -37.96 10.58
C GLY A 144 26.06 -38.87 10.11
N ARG A 145 26.97 -39.23 11.03
CA ARG A 145 27.94 -40.33 10.83
C ARG A 145 27.20 -41.60 10.44
N SER A 146 27.66 -42.23 9.36
CA SER A 146 27.40 -43.63 9.07
C SER A 146 28.61 -44.44 9.58
N GLU A 147 28.41 -45.25 10.61
CA GLU A 147 29.26 -46.40 10.93
C GLU A 147 28.54 -47.64 10.41
N PRO A 148 29.29 -48.58 9.83
CA PRO A 148 29.39 -49.89 10.48
C PRO A 148 30.83 -50.29 10.81
#